data_AF-A0A2P8QLX7-F1
#
_entry.id   AF-A0A2P8QLX7-F1
#
_cell.length_a   1.000
_cell.length_b   1.000
_cell.length_c   1.000
_cell.angle_alpha   90.00
_cell.angle_beta   90.00
_cell.angle_gamma   90.00
#
_symmetry.space_group_name_H-M   'P 1'
#
loop_
_entity.id
_entity.type
_entity.pdbx_description
1 polymer ?
#
loop_
_entity_poly.entity_id
_entity_poly.type
_entity_poly.pdbx_seq_one_letter_code
_entity_poly.pdbx_strand_id
1 'polypeptide(L)'
;MRKFQAQQIALAASVVLSITIGSCHTTTANNEGKSDNLSAQKPSQDFLISQQVTSGILAQDPKSRDKWLWPFSSTSIWNMPIGATATYVPANLPKAGFFGADREYFYKLKAGDPMRQVVSPGSFGPGRCTGKQSMGLSLPVPDNLIVPDATSQPYSTPNNAAAFLMPDGRTIEQLEPLARCTAGGNIHGWRNPWGGVDIYGDGIKGTHFGSGMSAIGGSIRRGELTGDEPIRHAIKILVWGKKYLHYSKSMPGYRWPADRADRYAESEYKGTNSKLVQGSLLAIPPHVKIDSLGLKTPAGQKIFKALQNYGAYIVDDAYWDAYYLAVEQGVPEEFRNRYGYSFEGRSGAFYDDMIKLISALHIIDNNRPDNIGGGGRLRAPLAPPIEN
;
A
#
# COMPACT_ATOMS: atom_id res chain seq x y z
N MET A 1 5.95 -35.70 10.25
CA MET A 1 6.23 -36.02 8.83
C MET A 1 4.94 -35.91 8.01
N ARG A 2 4.80 -34.86 7.21
CA ARG A 2 4.13 -34.86 5.90
C ARG A 2 4.47 -33.52 5.21
N LYS A 3 5.14 -33.65 4.07
CA LYS A 3 5.68 -32.59 3.23
C LYS A 3 4.51 -31.87 2.54
N PHE A 4 4.49 -30.54 2.55
CA PHE A 4 3.65 -29.77 1.62
C PHE A 4 4.45 -29.52 0.35
N GLN A 5 4.03 -30.18 -0.73
CA GLN A 5 4.55 -29.97 -2.08
C GLN A 5 3.95 -28.69 -2.67
N ALA A 6 4.82 -27.86 -3.23
CA ALA A 6 4.48 -26.78 -4.13
C ALA A 6 4.27 -27.32 -5.56
N GLN A 7 3.13 -27.01 -6.17
CA GLN A 7 2.85 -27.08 -7.62
C GLN A 7 1.85 -25.96 -7.93
N GLN A 8 2.23 -24.87 -8.61
CA GLN A 8 2.46 -24.64 -10.04
C GLN A 8 1.22 -24.24 -10.87
N ILE A 9 1.35 -23.04 -11.46
CA ILE A 9 0.85 -22.52 -12.76
C ILE A 9 -0.64 -22.16 -12.85
N ALA A 10 -0.90 -20.85 -12.93
CA ALA A 10 -2.16 -20.25 -13.36
C ALA A 10 -2.17 -20.04 -14.88
N LEU A 11 -3.21 -20.50 -15.55
CA LEU A 11 -3.56 -20.12 -16.93
C LEU A 11 -4.82 -19.25 -16.87
N ALA A 12 -4.73 -17.98 -17.26
CA ALA A 12 -5.90 -17.11 -17.43
C ALA A 12 -6.20 -16.99 -18.93
N ALA A 13 -7.33 -17.54 -19.38
CA ALA A 13 -7.83 -17.39 -20.73
C ALA A 13 -8.49 -16.02 -20.92
N SER A 14 -8.07 -15.28 -21.95
CA SER A 14 -8.74 -14.06 -22.41
C SER A 14 -9.68 -14.41 -23.57
N VAL A 15 -10.98 -14.16 -23.40
CA VAL A 15 -11.96 -14.17 -24.50
C VAL A 15 -11.92 -12.79 -25.14
N VAL A 16 -11.46 -12.71 -26.38
CA VAL A 16 -11.50 -11.48 -27.20
C VAL A 16 -12.79 -11.52 -28.02
N LEU A 17 -13.66 -10.55 -27.78
CA LEU A 17 -14.82 -10.27 -28.61
C LEU A 17 -14.39 -9.26 -29.70
N SER A 18 -14.26 -9.71 -30.93
CA SER A 18 -13.92 -8.87 -32.08
C SER A 18 -15.13 -8.04 -32.52
N ILE A 19 -15.03 -6.71 -32.48
CA ILE A 19 -15.95 -5.80 -33.17
C ILE A 19 -15.24 -5.29 -34.42
N THR A 20 -15.81 -5.62 -35.57
CA THR A 20 -15.38 -5.18 -36.90
C THR A 20 -15.78 -3.71 -37.10
N ILE A 21 -14.83 -2.82 -37.33
CA ILE A 21 -15.11 -1.43 -37.73
C ILE A 21 -14.97 -1.35 -39.26
N GLY A 22 -16.06 -0.91 -39.89
CA GLY A 22 -16.20 -0.74 -41.33
C GLY A 22 -15.39 0.44 -41.90
N SER A 23 -15.21 0.34 -43.21
CA SER A 23 -14.24 1.03 -44.05
C SER A 23 -14.28 2.56 -44.09
N CYS A 24 -13.09 3.06 -44.39
CA CYS A 24 -12.69 4.41 -44.76
C CYS A 24 -13.41 4.93 -46.02
N HIS A 25 -13.85 6.20 -45.99
CA HIS A 25 -14.10 6.99 -47.20
C HIS A 25 -13.26 8.27 -47.13
N THR A 26 -12.27 8.34 -48.02
CA THR A 26 -11.48 9.53 -48.35
C THR A 26 -12.29 10.45 -49.25
N THR A 27 -12.32 11.74 -48.93
CA THR A 27 -12.63 12.79 -49.91
C THR A 27 -11.50 13.81 -49.86
N THR A 28 -10.78 13.92 -50.97
CA THR A 28 -9.73 14.89 -51.25
C THR A 28 -10.34 16.25 -51.57
N ALA A 29 -9.77 17.32 -51.03
CA ALA A 29 -9.89 18.65 -51.60
C ALA A 29 -8.54 19.37 -51.46
N ASN A 30 -7.91 19.61 -52.61
CA ASN A 30 -6.75 20.47 -52.77
C ASN A 30 -7.14 21.92 -52.52
N ASN A 31 -6.25 22.70 -51.91
CA ASN A 31 -6.05 24.10 -52.31
C ASN A 31 -4.64 24.56 -51.94
N GLU A 32 -3.91 24.94 -52.99
CA GLU A 32 -2.66 25.67 -52.95
C GLU A 32 -2.90 27.12 -52.51
N GLY A 33 -1.91 27.76 -51.87
CA GLY A 33 -1.81 29.21 -51.89
C GLY A 33 -1.17 29.88 -50.68
N LYS A 34 0.03 30.42 -50.94
CA LYS A 34 0.70 31.58 -50.30
C LYS A 34 1.43 31.40 -48.97
N SER A 35 2.75 31.50 -49.12
CA SER A 35 3.73 31.95 -48.14
C SER A 35 3.52 33.43 -47.78
N ASP A 36 3.44 33.75 -46.49
CA ASP A 36 3.70 35.08 -45.97
C ASP A 36 4.63 35.02 -44.75
N ASN A 37 5.65 35.87 -44.79
CA ASN A 37 6.62 36.14 -43.74
C ASN A 37 5.91 36.60 -42.45
N LEU A 38 6.22 35.97 -41.31
CA LEU A 38 5.89 36.50 -39.99
C LEU A 38 7.18 36.71 -39.20
N SER A 39 7.50 37.99 -38.99
CA SER A 39 8.54 38.46 -38.08
C SER A 39 8.25 38.01 -36.65
N ALA A 40 9.27 37.61 -35.91
CA ALA A 40 9.19 37.28 -34.49
C ALA A 40 8.67 38.48 -33.67
N GLN A 41 7.38 38.47 -33.33
CA GLN A 41 6.80 39.36 -32.34
C GLN A 41 7.23 38.91 -30.94
N LYS A 42 7.82 39.84 -30.19
CA LYS A 42 8.13 39.69 -28.77
C LYS A 42 6.79 39.47 -28.02
N PRO A 43 6.66 38.41 -27.19
CA PRO A 43 5.38 38.09 -26.56
C PRO A 43 4.93 39.24 -25.64
N SER A 44 3.63 39.52 -25.64
CA SER A 44 3.00 40.57 -24.84
C SER A 44 3.19 40.32 -23.35
N GLN A 45 3.12 41.40 -22.56
CA GLN A 45 3.25 41.37 -21.10
C GLN A 45 2.21 40.43 -20.43
N ASP A 46 1.07 40.20 -21.09
CA ASP A 46 0.04 39.23 -20.67
C ASP A 46 0.51 37.78 -20.76
N PHE A 47 1.39 37.44 -21.72
CA PHE A 47 2.00 36.11 -21.82
C PHE A 47 3.03 35.85 -20.71
N LEU A 48 3.70 36.91 -20.24
CA LEU A 48 4.62 36.81 -19.10
C LEU A 48 3.89 36.68 -17.76
N ILE A 49 2.69 37.27 -17.64
CA ILE A 49 1.81 37.06 -16.48
C ILE A 49 1.24 35.63 -16.47
N SER A 50 0.98 35.03 -17.63
CA SER A 50 0.53 33.63 -17.72
C SER A 50 1.61 32.60 -17.33
N GLN A 51 2.90 32.94 -17.37
CA GLN A 51 3.97 32.04 -16.91
C GLN A 51 4.30 32.16 -15.41
N GLN A 52 3.80 33.20 -14.74
CA GLN A 52 4.01 33.41 -13.30
C GLN A 52 2.85 32.93 -12.41
N VAL A 53 1.76 32.39 -12.98
CA VAL A 53 0.61 31.86 -12.22
C VAL A 53 0.49 30.33 -12.30
N THR A 54 1.49 29.63 -12.86
CA THR A 54 1.64 28.17 -12.70
C THR A 54 2.66 27.79 -11.64
N SER A 55 2.86 28.65 -10.64
CA SER A 55 3.32 28.18 -9.33
C SER A 55 2.15 27.47 -8.69
N GLY A 56 2.13 26.15 -8.83
CA GLY A 56 1.07 25.29 -8.35
C GLY A 56 0.62 25.68 -6.95
N ILE A 57 -0.69 25.72 -6.76
CA ILE A 57 -1.29 25.60 -5.44
C ILE A 57 -0.78 24.27 -4.90
N LEU A 58 0.35 24.30 -4.18
CA LEU A 58 0.72 23.22 -3.29
C LEU A 58 -0.46 23.13 -2.34
N ALA A 59 -1.17 22.00 -2.37
CA ALA A 59 -2.26 21.74 -1.45
C ALA A 59 -1.78 22.10 -0.04
N GLN A 60 -2.36 23.16 0.52
CA GLN A 60 -1.93 23.70 1.80
C GLN A 60 -2.08 22.59 2.83
N ASP A 61 -1.05 22.38 3.64
CA ASP A 61 -1.13 21.33 4.66
C ASP A 61 -2.33 21.60 5.57
N PRO A 62 -3.17 20.59 5.82
CA PRO A 62 -4.40 20.79 6.57
C PRO A 62 -4.04 21.16 8.02
N LYS A 63 -4.86 22.01 8.64
CA LYS A 63 -4.64 22.45 10.05
C LYS A 63 -4.89 21.33 11.05
N SER A 64 -5.71 20.36 10.68
CA SER A 64 -6.04 19.17 11.47
C SER A 64 -6.33 17.99 10.58
N ARG A 65 -6.47 16.80 11.15
CA ARG A 65 -6.76 15.56 10.43
C ARG A 65 -7.78 14.68 11.15
N ASP A 66 -8.42 13.83 10.35
CA ASP A 66 -9.31 12.78 10.82
C ASP A 66 -8.50 11.58 11.33
N LYS A 67 -8.67 11.19 12.60
CA LYS A 67 -7.95 10.07 13.23
C LYS A 67 -8.16 8.72 12.56
N TRP A 68 -9.26 8.53 11.85
CA TRP A 68 -9.53 7.28 11.16
C TRP A 68 -8.89 7.22 9.77
N LEU A 69 -8.93 8.33 9.05
CA LEU A 69 -8.34 8.41 7.70
C LEU A 69 -6.82 8.53 7.78
N TRP A 70 -6.32 9.21 8.82
CA TRP A 70 -4.91 9.42 9.08
C TRP A 70 -4.67 9.15 10.57
N PRO A 71 -4.52 7.87 10.99
CA PRO A 71 -4.38 7.49 12.39
C PRO A 71 -3.00 7.79 12.98
N PHE A 72 -2.91 7.56 14.29
CA PHE A 72 -1.71 7.57 15.12
C PHE A 72 -1.08 8.94 15.36
N SER A 73 -0.17 9.02 16.33
CA SER A 73 0.53 10.27 16.66
C SER A 73 1.28 10.84 15.45
N SER A 74 1.54 12.14 15.45
CA SER A 74 2.36 12.77 14.39
C SER A 74 3.80 12.24 14.35
N THR A 75 4.27 11.63 15.44
CA THR A 75 5.58 10.98 15.57
C THR A 75 5.56 9.47 15.31
N SER A 76 4.40 8.92 14.94
CA SER A 76 4.28 7.53 14.50
C SER A 76 5.20 7.25 13.31
N ILE A 77 5.69 6.01 13.19
CA ILE A 77 6.45 5.55 12.02
C ILE A 77 5.71 5.79 10.70
N TRP A 78 4.38 5.80 10.73
CA TRP A 78 3.56 6.00 9.54
C TRP A 78 3.50 7.47 9.15
N ASN A 79 3.63 8.38 10.11
CA ASN A 79 3.43 9.82 9.92
C ASN A 79 4.75 10.60 9.87
N MET A 80 5.86 9.95 10.22
CA MET A 80 7.18 10.57 10.26
C MET A 80 7.75 10.75 8.84
N PRO A 81 8.02 11.99 8.41
CA PRO A 81 8.74 12.23 7.15
C PRO A 81 10.18 11.75 7.24
N ILE A 82 10.75 11.36 6.11
CA ILE A 82 12.17 11.07 5.97
C ILE A 82 12.97 12.31 6.35
N GLY A 83 14.04 12.11 7.12
CA GLY A 83 14.92 13.16 7.58
C GLY A 83 16.12 13.39 6.67
N ALA A 84 16.66 14.61 6.66
CA ALA A 84 17.79 14.99 5.81
C ALA A 84 19.10 14.24 6.12
N THR A 85 19.22 13.60 7.29
CA THR A 85 20.38 12.77 7.66
C THR A 85 20.15 11.27 7.45
N ALA A 86 19.10 10.89 6.70
CA ALA A 86 18.83 9.51 6.34
C ALA A 86 20.01 8.88 5.56
N THR A 87 20.43 7.69 5.98
CA THR A 87 21.48 6.91 5.30
C THR A 87 20.83 5.94 4.33
N TYR A 88 21.00 6.17 3.03
CA TYR A 88 20.43 5.36 1.96
C TYR A 88 21.38 4.23 1.56
N VAL A 89 20.88 3.00 1.54
CA VAL A 89 21.56 1.81 1.01
C VAL A 89 20.70 1.20 -0.10
N PRO A 90 21.23 0.85 -1.28
CA PRO A 90 20.41 0.26 -2.35
C PRO A 90 19.60 -0.95 -1.89
N ALA A 91 18.30 -0.95 -2.17
CA ALA A 91 17.45 -2.11 -1.86
C ALA A 91 17.65 -3.25 -2.88
N ASN A 92 18.07 -2.91 -4.11
CA ASN A 92 18.30 -3.85 -5.21
C ASN A 92 17.08 -4.72 -5.52
N LEU A 93 15.93 -4.05 -5.72
CA LEU A 93 14.65 -4.67 -6.08
C LEU A 93 14.44 -4.56 -7.62
N PRO A 94 14.81 -5.60 -8.41
CA PRO A 94 14.61 -5.59 -9.85
C PRO A 94 13.12 -5.72 -10.20
N LYS A 95 12.80 -5.62 -11.49
CA LYS A 95 11.45 -5.88 -12.01
C LYS A 95 10.90 -7.22 -11.51
N ALA A 96 9.67 -7.20 -10.99
CA ALA A 96 8.86 -8.38 -10.69
C ALA A 96 7.84 -8.65 -11.80
N GLY A 97 7.42 -9.89 -11.99
CA GLY A 97 6.47 -10.31 -13.00
C GLY A 97 5.02 -9.85 -12.76
N PHE A 98 4.71 -9.28 -11.61
CA PHE A 98 3.38 -8.77 -11.25
C PHE A 98 3.46 -7.61 -10.25
N PHE A 99 2.50 -6.69 -10.33
CA PHE A 99 2.23 -5.70 -9.31
C PHE A 99 0.74 -5.73 -8.95
N GLY A 100 0.40 -5.61 -7.67
CA GLY A 100 -1.00 -5.47 -7.28
C GLY A 100 -1.27 -4.88 -5.90
N ALA A 101 -2.47 -5.12 -5.40
CA ALA A 101 -2.97 -4.68 -4.11
C ALA A 101 -3.08 -5.85 -3.14
N ASP A 102 -2.47 -5.71 -1.98
CA ASP A 102 -2.87 -6.48 -0.80
C ASP A 102 -4.00 -5.71 -0.11
N ARG A 103 -5.19 -6.31 -0.05
CA ARG A 103 -6.42 -5.62 0.35
C ARG A 103 -6.68 -5.78 1.83
N GLU A 104 -6.97 -4.66 2.48
CA GLU A 104 -7.17 -4.58 3.92
C GLU A 104 -8.53 -4.02 4.28
N TYR A 105 -9.10 -4.51 5.38
CA TYR A 105 -10.49 -4.24 5.72
C TYR A 105 -10.61 -3.36 6.95
N PHE A 106 -11.27 -2.22 6.79
CA PHE A 106 -11.36 -1.22 7.85
C PHE A 106 -12.81 -0.88 8.17
N TYR A 107 -13.18 -1.02 9.44
CA TYR A 107 -14.54 -0.78 9.90
C TYR A 107 -14.58 0.12 11.14
N LYS A 108 -15.44 1.14 11.11
CA LYS A 108 -15.88 1.86 12.33
C LYS A 108 -17.09 1.11 12.90
N LEU A 109 -16.94 0.54 14.09
CA LEU A 109 -17.98 -0.26 14.72
C LEU A 109 -18.95 0.61 15.53
N LYS A 110 -20.20 0.17 15.64
CA LYS A 110 -21.25 0.89 16.37
C LYS A 110 -21.70 0.09 17.58
N ALA A 111 -21.91 0.75 18.71
CA ALA A 111 -22.32 0.08 19.95
C ALA A 111 -23.66 -0.68 19.85
N GLY A 112 -24.53 -0.29 18.91
CA GLY A 112 -25.82 -0.94 18.68
C GLY A 112 -25.79 -2.17 17.76
N ASP A 113 -24.64 -2.48 17.13
CA ASP A 113 -24.51 -3.67 16.31
C ASP A 113 -24.42 -4.94 17.18
N PRO A 114 -24.90 -6.11 16.69
CA PRO A 114 -24.85 -7.34 17.47
C PRO A 114 -23.41 -7.77 17.74
N MET A 115 -23.14 -8.22 18.96
CA MET A 115 -21.84 -8.77 19.34
C MET A 115 -21.63 -10.12 18.65
N ARG A 116 -20.59 -10.20 17.81
CA ARG A 116 -20.17 -11.43 17.15
C ARG A 116 -18.85 -11.90 17.71
N GLN A 117 -18.78 -13.20 18.00
CA GLN A 117 -17.56 -13.80 18.51
C GLN A 117 -16.48 -13.79 17.43
N VAL A 118 -15.25 -13.54 17.86
CA VAL A 118 -14.06 -13.75 17.03
C VAL A 118 -13.50 -15.13 17.35
N VAL A 119 -13.34 -15.94 16.31
CA VAL A 119 -12.72 -17.26 16.35
C VAL A 119 -11.50 -17.31 15.45
N SER A 120 -10.58 -18.23 15.72
CA SER A 120 -9.46 -18.47 14.82
C SER A 120 -9.97 -18.92 13.45
N PRO A 121 -9.25 -18.57 12.37
CA PRO A 121 -9.53 -19.16 11.07
C PRO A 121 -9.09 -20.63 11.05
N GLY A 122 -9.78 -21.45 10.25
CA GLY A 122 -9.43 -22.87 10.08
C GLY A 122 -8.13 -23.09 9.32
N SER A 123 -7.75 -22.12 8.49
CA SER A 123 -6.49 -22.07 7.74
C SER A 123 -6.15 -20.61 7.40
N PHE A 124 -4.92 -20.34 6.95
CA PHE A 124 -4.60 -19.03 6.36
C PHE A 124 -5.16 -18.89 4.93
N GLY A 125 -5.15 -19.98 4.16
CA GLY A 125 -5.71 -20.04 2.80
C GLY A 125 -7.21 -20.38 2.82
N PRO A 126 -7.73 -21.13 1.83
CA PRO A 126 -9.14 -21.51 1.80
C PRO A 126 -9.58 -22.32 3.01
N GLY A 127 -10.81 -22.09 3.48
CA GLY A 127 -11.36 -22.70 4.68
C GLY A 127 -11.17 -21.86 5.95
N ARG A 128 -10.96 -20.54 5.82
CA ARG A 128 -10.86 -19.60 6.97
C ARG A 128 -12.09 -19.74 7.86
N CYS A 129 -13.27 -19.83 7.27
CA CYS A 129 -14.55 -19.88 7.98
C CYS A 129 -14.88 -21.22 8.67
N THR A 130 -13.96 -22.18 8.66
CA THR A 130 -14.16 -23.49 9.31
C THR A 130 -13.64 -23.53 10.75
N GLY A 131 -12.84 -22.54 11.15
CA GLY A 131 -12.25 -22.47 12.48
C GLY A 131 -13.28 -22.18 13.58
N LYS A 132 -13.01 -22.67 14.79
CA LYS A 132 -13.97 -22.66 15.91
C LYS A 132 -13.37 -22.21 17.24
N GLN A 133 -12.05 -22.10 17.33
CA GLN A 133 -11.40 -21.78 18.60
C GLN A 133 -11.62 -20.30 18.91
N SER A 134 -12.18 -19.99 20.07
CA SER A 134 -12.37 -18.61 20.51
C SER A 134 -11.04 -17.86 20.58
N MET A 135 -11.04 -16.62 20.10
CA MET A 135 -9.93 -15.67 20.27
C MET A 135 -10.07 -14.79 21.51
N GLY A 136 -11.04 -15.08 22.38
CA GLY A 136 -11.28 -14.30 23.61
C GLY A 136 -11.72 -12.86 23.33
N LEU A 137 -12.34 -12.61 22.17
CA LEU A 137 -12.78 -11.30 21.71
C LEU A 137 -14.17 -11.42 21.08
N SER A 138 -14.98 -10.38 21.22
CA SER A 138 -16.21 -10.20 20.45
C SER A 138 -16.27 -8.76 19.94
N LEU A 139 -16.77 -8.57 18.72
CA LEU A 139 -16.87 -7.28 18.07
C LEU A 139 -18.33 -6.96 17.73
N PRO A 140 -18.81 -5.73 17.96
CA PRO A 140 -20.15 -5.32 17.52
C PRO A 140 -20.12 -5.07 16.02
N VAL A 141 -20.53 -6.05 15.22
CA VAL A 141 -20.53 -5.97 13.75
C VAL A 141 -21.91 -6.25 13.19
N PRO A 142 -22.36 -5.54 12.15
CA PRO A 142 -23.69 -5.73 11.58
C PRO A 142 -23.79 -7.10 10.89
N ASP A 143 -24.98 -7.69 10.90
CA ASP A 143 -25.18 -9.07 10.42
C ASP A 143 -24.93 -9.27 8.93
N ASN A 144 -25.13 -8.23 8.15
CA ASN A 144 -24.89 -8.22 6.72
C ASN A 144 -23.42 -8.02 6.34
N LEU A 145 -22.50 -7.80 7.29
CA LEU A 145 -21.08 -7.73 6.97
C LEU A 145 -20.57 -9.12 6.54
N ILE A 146 -20.27 -9.28 5.26
CA ILE A 146 -19.70 -10.50 4.69
C ILE A 146 -18.28 -10.19 4.20
N VAL A 147 -17.34 -11.04 4.59
CA VAL A 147 -15.98 -11.05 4.05
C VAL A 147 -15.74 -12.45 3.50
N PRO A 148 -15.60 -12.62 2.16
CA PRO A 148 -15.46 -13.93 1.56
C PRO A 148 -14.28 -14.74 2.13
N ASP A 149 -14.38 -16.07 2.04
CA ASP A 149 -13.24 -16.95 2.28
C ASP A 149 -12.16 -16.73 1.19
N ALA A 150 -10.94 -17.14 1.49
CA ALA A 150 -9.94 -17.36 0.46
C ALA A 150 -10.37 -18.51 -0.46
N THR A 151 -9.95 -18.45 -1.72
CA THR A 151 -10.37 -19.38 -2.77
C THR A 151 -9.18 -20.06 -3.43
N SER A 152 -9.34 -21.34 -3.80
CA SER A 152 -8.35 -22.05 -4.63
C SER A 152 -8.54 -21.77 -6.12
N GLN A 153 -9.77 -21.50 -6.55
CA GLN A 153 -10.16 -21.27 -7.94
C GLN A 153 -11.28 -20.20 -8.02
N PRO A 154 -11.03 -19.03 -8.61
CA PRO A 154 -9.69 -18.51 -8.93
C PRO A 154 -8.83 -18.44 -7.66
N TYR A 155 -7.52 -18.58 -7.80
CA TYR A 155 -6.62 -18.54 -6.64
C TYR A 155 -6.62 -17.15 -6.01
N SER A 156 -7.00 -17.06 -4.74
CA SER A 156 -7.00 -15.82 -3.95
C SER A 156 -6.79 -16.14 -2.48
N THR A 157 -5.59 -15.87 -1.98
CA THR A 157 -5.23 -16.02 -0.57
C THR A 157 -4.61 -14.74 0.00
N PRO A 158 -5.27 -13.57 -0.16
CA PRO A 158 -4.77 -12.29 0.35
C PRO A 158 -4.58 -12.33 1.87
N ASN A 159 -3.68 -11.51 2.41
CA ASN A 159 -3.49 -11.43 3.85
C ASN A 159 -4.80 -11.07 4.56
N ASN A 160 -5.60 -10.16 3.98
CA ASN A 160 -6.85 -9.66 4.58
C ASN A 160 -6.61 -9.15 6.01
N ALA A 161 -5.53 -8.39 6.22
CA ALA A 161 -5.35 -7.67 7.47
C ALA A 161 -6.55 -6.73 7.68
N ALA A 162 -7.00 -6.60 8.92
CA ALA A 162 -8.18 -5.83 9.23
C ALA A 162 -8.02 -5.02 10.51
N ALA A 163 -8.66 -3.86 10.54
CA ALA A 163 -8.73 -3.00 11.70
C ALA A 163 -10.17 -2.54 11.98
N PHE A 164 -10.53 -2.58 13.24
CA PHE A 164 -11.86 -2.27 13.75
C PHE A 164 -11.75 -1.15 14.78
N LEU A 165 -12.17 0.06 14.43
CA LEU A 165 -12.32 1.13 15.41
C LEU A 165 -13.55 0.84 16.27
N MET A 166 -13.31 0.59 17.55
CA MET A 166 -14.34 0.25 18.53
C MET A 166 -15.28 1.44 18.78
N PRO A 167 -16.50 1.19 19.31
CA PRO A 167 -17.47 2.26 19.57
C PRO A 167 -17.02 3.35 20.56
N ASP A 168 -15.97 3.08 21.34
CA ASP A 168 -15.31 4.08 22.20
C ASP A 168 -14.58 5.18 21.39
N GLY A 169 -14.46 5.01 20.07
CA GLY A 169 -13.80 5.95 19.17
C GLY A 169 -12.29 6.03 19.37
N ARG A 170 -11.68 5.11 20.11
CA ARG A 170 -10.26 5.14 20.47
C ARG A 170 -9.54 3.82 20.26
N THR A 171 -10.16 2.72 20.62
CA THR A 171 -9.52 1.40 20.57
C THR A 171 -9.61 0.84 19.16
N ILE A 172 -8.50 0.35 18.62
CA ILE A 172 -8.44 -0.38 17.36
C ILE A 172 -8.13 -1.84 17.66
N GLU A 173 -9.11 -2.72 17.43
CA GLU A 173 -8.87 -4.17 17.38
C GLU A 173 -8.42 -4.56 15.98
N GLN A 174 -7.49 -5.50 15.88
CA GLN A 174 -6.88 -5.90 14.60
C GLN A 174 -6.94 -7.42 14.45
N LEU A 175 -7.19 -7.88 13.23
CA LEU A 175 -7.28 -9.31 12.89
C LEU A 175 -6.56 -9.61 11.58
N GLU A 176 -6.00 -10.82 11.48
CA GLU A 176 -5.55 -11.38 10.21
C GLU A 176 -5.53 -12.92 10.23
N PRO A 177 -5.87 -13.61 9.13
CA PRO A 177 -6.64 -13.10 8.02
C PRO A 177 -8.11 -12.89 8.41
N LEU A 178 -8.74 -11.83 7.93
CA LEU A 178 -10.18 -11.64 8.11
C LEU A 178 -11.00 -12.50 7.13
N ALA A 179 -11.99 -13.21 7.66
CA ALA A 179 -13.11 -13.76 6.90
C ALA A 179 -14.41 -13.77 7.73
N ARG A 180 -15.54 -13.74 7.04
CA ARG A 180 -16.90 -13.90 7.59
C ARG A 180 -17.85 -14.34 6.48
N CYS A 181 -18.06 -15.65 6.38
CA CYS A 181 -18.72 -16.24 5.23
C CYS A 181 -20.26 -16.27 5.31
N THR A 182 -20.84 -16.07 6.50
CA THR A 182 -22.29 -16.16 6.72
C THR A 182 -22.81 -14.96 7.49
N ALA A 183 -24.02 -14.51 7.11
CA ALA A 183 -24.69 -13.41 7.78
C ALA A 183 -25.02 -13.81 9.23
N GLY A 184 -24.76 -12.91 10.18
CA GLY A 184 -24.91 -13.19 11.61
C GLY A 184 -23.90 -14.22 12.17
N GLY A 185 -23.02 -14.78 11.34
CA GLY A 185 -21.99 -15.73 11.76
C GLY A 185 -20.85 -15.09 12.55
N ASN A 186 -19.96 -15.95 13.03
CA ASN A 186 -18.72 -15.55 13.71
C ASN A 186 -17.79 -14.80 12.75
N ILE A 187 -16.89 -14.02 13.34
CA ILE A 187 -15.76 -13.39 12.65
C ILE A 187 -14.58 -14.34 12.76
N HIS A 188 -13.88 -14.60 11.65
CA HIS A 188 -12.69 -15.43 11.63
C HIS A 188 -11.45 -14.55 11.45
N GLY A 189 -10.48 -14.70 12.34
CA GLY A 189 -9.18 -14.04 12.25
C GLY A 189 -8.35 -14.21 13.52
N TRP A 190 -7.03 -14.30 13.38
CA TRP A 190 -6.14 -14.29 14.55
C TRP A 190 -5.97 -12.86 15.03
N ARG A 191 -6.00 -12.70 16.36
CA ARG A 191 -5.76 -11.43 17.05
C ARG A 191 -4.29 -11.35 17.47
N ASN A 192 -3.75 -10.12 17.53
CA ASN A 192 -2.47 -9.89 18.17
C ASN A 192 -2.53 -10.18 19.69
N PRO A 193 -1.41 -10.55 20.33
CA PRO A 193 -1.39 -10.95 21.74
C PRO A 193 -1.51 -9.77 22.74
N TRP A 194 -1.39 -8.52 22.28
CA TRP A 194 -1.39 -7.33 23.16
C TRP A 194 -2.76 -6.64 23.27
N GLY A 195 -3.79 -7.16 22.61
CA GLY A 195 -5.11 -6.55 22.55
C GLY A 195 -5.19 -5.29 21.67
N GLY A 196 -6.27 -4.53 21.81
CA GLY A 196 -6.50 -3.33 21.02
C GLY A 196 -5.41 -2.26 21.22
N VAL A 197 -5.13 -1.51 20.16
CA VAL A 197 -4.17 -0.39 20.18
C VAL A 197 -4.91 0.95 20.18
N ASP A 198 -4.24 1.99 20.65
CA ASP A 198 -4.79 3.34 20.68
C ASP A 198 -4.67 4.02 19.31
N ILE A 199 -5.76 4.55 18.76
CA ILE A 199 -5.77 5.33 17.51
C ILE A 199 -4.91 6.60 17.58
N TYR A 200 -4.60 7.09 18.79
CA TYR A 200 -3.68 8.20 19.03
C TYR A 200 -2.24 7.75 19.34
N GLY A 201 -2.00 6.44 19.43
CA GLY A 201 -0.73 5.84 19.82
C GLY A 201 0.34 5.86 18.72
N ASP A 202 1.40 5.05 18.91
CA ASP A 202 2.51 4.94 17.96
C ASP A 202 2.14 4.22 16.64
N GLY A 203 1.07 3.42 16.67
CA GLY A 203 0.62 2.62 15.53
C GLY A 203 1.58 1.52 15.09
N ILE A 204 2.58 1.13 15.89
CA ILE A 204 3.56 0.14 15.43
C ILE A 204 2.95 -1.25 15.38
N LYS A 205 2.28 -1.68 16.46
CA LYS A 205 1.82 -3.06 16.65
C LYS A 205 0.53 -3.37 15.89
N GLY A 206 0.45 -4.56 15.32
CA GLY A 206 -0.77 -5.07 14.71
C GLY A 206 -0.70 -6.53 14.29
N THR A 207 -1.52 -6.86 13.29
CA THR A 207 -1.76 -8.25 12.86
C THR A 207 -1.20 -8.59 11.49
N HIS A 208 -0.42 -7.72 10.82
CA HIS A 208 0.42 -8.16 9.69
C HIS A 208 1.37 -9.23 10.17
N PHE A 209 0.97 -10.50 10.16
CA PHE A 209 1.63 -11.51 10.98
C PHE A 209 3.02 -11.89 10.48
N GLY A 210 3.38 -11.52 9.25
CA GLY A 210 4.78 -11.49 8.82
C GLY A 210 5.59 -10.58 9.74
N SER A 211 5.27 -9.29 9.80
CA SER A 211 6.07 -8.28 10.51
C SER A 211 5.64 -7.94 11.95
N GLY A 212 4.42 -8.30 12.34
CA GLY A 212 3.74 -7.83 13.55
C GLY A 212 3.29 -6.36 13.50
N MET A 213 3.32 -5.73 12.32
CA MET A 213 3.03 -4.31 12.15
C MET A 213 1.53 -4.00 12.01
N SER A 214 1.15 -2.73 12.13
CA SER A 214 -0.25 -2.28 12.08
C SER A 214 -0.98 -2.62 10.79
N ALA A 215 -2.17 -3.19 10.93
CA ALA A 215 -3.12 -3.46 9.85
C ALA A 215 -3.67 -2.17 9.20
N ILE A 216 -3.74 -1.05 9.91
CA ILE A 216 -4.29 0.21 9.35
C ILE A 216 -3.20 1.25 9.05
N GLY A 217 -2.09 1.23 9.78
CA GLY A 217 -1.00 2.16 9.55
C GLY A 217 -0.34 1.94 8.19
N GLY A 218 -0.20 3.00 7.41
CA GLY A 218 0.48 2.97 6.12
C GLY A 218 -0.28 2.32 4.96
N SER A 219 -1.54 1.93 5.17
CA SER A 219 -2.43 1.48 4.09
C SER A 219 -2.85 2.67 3.25
N ILE A 220 -2.74 2.57 1.92
CA ILE A 220 -3.30 3.62 1.05
C ILE A 220 -4.82 3.57 1.17
N ARG A 221 -5.42 4.72 1.47
CA ARG A 221 -6.86 4.90 1.71
C ARG A 221 -7.60 5.22 0.42
N ARG A 222 -8.91 4.97 0.44
CA ARG A 222 -9.82 5.44 -0.62
C ARG A 222 -9.69 6.96 -0.78
N GLY A 223 -9.71 7.43 -2.02
CA GLY A 223 -9.52 8.83 -2.37
C GLY A 223 -8.06 9.29 -2.53
N GLU A 224 -7.07 8.63 -1.92
CA GLU A 224 -5.68 9.14 -1.94
C GLU A 224 -5.03 9.09 -3.32
N LEU A 225 -5.32 8.03 -4.09
CA LEU A 225 -4.77 7.88 -5.45
C LEU A 225 -5.59 8.61 -6.51
N THR A 226 -6.82 9.00 -6.21
CA THR A 226 -7.85 9.44 -7.19
C THR A 226 -8.29 10.88 -6.99
N GLY A 227 -8.23 11.41 -5.77
CA GLY A 227 -8.48 12.80 -5.43
C GLY A 227 -7.29 13.70 -5.74
N ASP A 228 -7.28 14.93 -5.22
CA ASP A 228 -6.23 15.92 -5.50
C ASP A 228 -5.15 15.99 -4.39
N GLU A 229 -5.51 15.64 -3.16
CA GLU A 229 -4.59 15.65 -2.02
C GLU A 229 -3.43 14.64 -2.18
N PRO A 230 -2.21 14.96 -1.71
CA PRO A 230 -1.10 14.01 -1.72
C PRO A 230 -1.27 12.94 -0.62
N ILE A 231 -0.56 11.83 -0.77
CA ILE A 231 -0.39 10.85 0.31
C ILE A 231 0.62 11.41 1.31
N ARG A 232 0.24 11.49 2.59
CA ARG A 232 1.01 12.16 3.66
C ARG A 232 1.53 11.21 4.74
N HIS A 233 1.72 9.94 4.37
CA HIS A 233 2.18 8.91 5.28
C HIS A 233 3.10 7.92 4.56
N ALA A 234 3.88 7.15 5.33
CA ALA A 234 4.66 6.04 4.81
C ALA A 234 3.71 4.93 4.34
N ILE A 235 4.03 4.27 3.23
CA ILE A 235 3.14 3.24 2.66
C ILE A 235 3.59 1.83 3.03
N LYS A 236 2.68 0.86 3.05
CA LYS A 236 3.03 -0.56 3.20
C LYS A 236 3.34 -1.21 1.87
N ILE A 237 4.41 -1.99 1.81
CA ILE A 237 4.82 -2.76 0.63
C ILE A 237 5.09 -4.22 0.99
N LEU A 238 4.77 -5.12 0.07
CA LEU A 238 5.12 -6.54 0.15
C LEU A 238 6.07 -6.88 -0.98
N VAL A 239 7.03 -7.74 -0.69
CA VAL A 239 8.06 -8.20 -1.64
C VAL A 239 8.19 -9.72 -1.57
N TRP A 240 8.73 -10.36 -2.62
CA TRP A 240 9.00 -11.78 -2.58
C TRP A 240 10.10 -12.13 -1.55
N GLY A 241 9.68 -12.64 -0.40
CA GLY A 241 10.51 -12.98 0.75
C GLY A 241 11.65 -13.90 0.38
N LYS A 242 11.36 -14.94 -0.40
CA LYS A 242 12.37 -15.90 -0.83
C LYS A 242 13.52 -15.28 -1.61
N LYS A 243 13.22 -14.31 -2.46
CA LYS A 243 14.21 -13.69 -3.36
C LYS A 243 14.92 -12.51 -2.70
N TYR A 244 14.22 -11.75 -1.86
CA TYR A 244 14.70 -10.43 -1.43
C TYR A 244 14.95 -10.32 0.07
N LEU A 245 14.13 -10.96 0.90
CA LEU A 245 14.28 -10.82 2.35
C LEU A 245 15.40 -11.73 2.85
N HIS A 246 16.23 -11.18 3.72
CA HIS A 246 17.35 -11.87 4.29
C HIS A 246 16.97 -12.59 5.60
N TYR A 247 17.59 -13.74 5.84
CA TYR A 247 17.59 -14.36 7.16
C TYR A 247 18.99 -14.86 7.52
N SER A 248 19.37 -14.64 8.77
CA SER A 248 20.46 -15.33 9.45
C SER A 248 20.17 -15.42 10.96
N LYS A 249 20.94 -16.22 11.70
CA LYS A 249 20.75 -16.32 13.16
C LYS A 249 20.91 -14.99 13.90
N SER A 250 21.73 -14.07 13.37
CA SER A 250 21.93 -12.72 13.91
C SER A 250 20.95 -11.68 13.35
N MET A 251 20.26 -12.00 12.26
CA MET A 251 19.24 -11.15 11.63
C MET A 251 18.04 -12.03 11.24
N PRO A 252 17.11 -12.32 12.16
CA PRO A 252 16.11 -13.38 12.02
C PRO A 252 14.93 -13.03 11.09
N GLY A 253 15.18 -12.27 10.01
CA GLY A 253 14.16 -11.94 9.02
C GLY A 253 13.40 -10.63 9.25
N TYR A 254 13.72 -9.90 10.33
CA TYR A 254 13.07 -8.65 10.66
C TYR A 254 14.00 -7.66 11.36
N ARG A 255 13.62 -6.37 11.31
CA ARG A 255 14.21 -5.31 12.11
C ARG A 255 13.13 -4.30 12.51
N TRP A 256 13.40 -3.49 13.53
CA TRP A 256 12.47 -2.45 13.97
C TRP A 256 12.00 -1.59 12.77
N PRO A 257 10.68 -1.31 12.65
CA PRO A 257 9.63 -1.50 13.65
C PRO A 257 8.93 -2.87 13.66
N ALA A 258 9.26 -3.78 12.75
CA ALA A 258 8.77 -5.15 12.83
C ALA A 258 9.33 -5.83 14.09
N ASP A 259 8.51 -6.68 14.71
CA ASP A 259 8.87 -7.43 15.93
C ASP A 259 9.03 -8.94 15.70
N ARG A 260 8.72 -9.39 14.49
CA ARG A 260 8.83 -10.77 14.05
C ARG A 260 9.02 -10.83 12.54
N ALA A 261 9.32 -12.05 12.08
CA ALA A 261 9.24 -12.42 10.68
C ALA A 261 8.23 -13.56 10.50
N ASP A 262 7.90 -13.88 9.26
CA ASP A 262 7.18 -15.11 8.93
C ASP A 262 7.84 -16.32 9.60
N ARG A 263 7.02 -17.24 10.14
CA ARG A 263 7.51 -18.43 10.86
C ARG A 263 8.46 -19.32 10.03
N TYR A 264 8.43 -19.17 8.71
CA TYR A 264 9.25 -19.92 7.75
C TYR A 264 10.46 -19.11 7.24
N ALA A 265 10.75 -17.93 7.82
CA ALA A 265 11.83 -17.06 7.37
C ALA A 265 13.18 -17.82 7.30
N GLU A 266 13.52 -18.62 8.32
CA GLU A 266 14.76 -19.41 8.31
C GLU A 266 14.89 -20.31 7.07
N SER A 267 13.79 -20.98 6.69
CA SER A 267 13.79 -21.92 5.57
C SER A 267 13.60 -21.24 4.22
N GLU A 268 12.91 -20.10 4.12
CA GLU A 268 12.54 -19.50 2.84
C GLU A 268 13.22 -18.17 2.52
N TYR A 269 13.56 -17.31 3.48
CA TYR A 269 14.15 -16.00 3.18
C TYR A 269 15.63 -16.17 2.77
N LYS A 270 15.90 -16.09 1.46
CA LYS A 270 17.23 -16.32 0.86
C LYS A 270 17.85 -15.07 0.23
N GLY A 271 17.29 -13.90 0.51
CA GLY A 271 17.86 -12.63 0.09
C GLY A 271 19.29 -12.43 0.59
N THR A 272 20.13 -11.84 -0.25
CA THR A 272 21.56 -11.61 0.05
C THR A 272 21.83 -10.26 0.72
N ASN A 273 20.89 -9.32 0.65
CA ASN A 273 21.02 -8.01 1.29
C ASN A 273 20.61 -8.12 2.76
N SER A 274 21.57 -8.19 3.68
CA SER A 274 21.32 -8.36 5.12
C SER A 274 20.53 -7.24 5.80
N LYS A 275 20.35 -6.10 5.11
CA LYS A 275 19.57 -4.95 5.59
C LYS A 275 18.12 -4.95 5.09
N LEU A 276 17.78 -5.83 4.15
CA LEU A 276 16.45 -5.95 3.57
C LEU A 276 15.70 -7.11 4.25
N VAL A 277 14.84 -6.76 5.20
CA VAL A 277 14.08 -7.67 6.05
C VAL A 277 12.69 -7.07 6.29
N GLN A 278 11.77 -7.80 6.93
CA GLN A 278 10.51 -7.18 7.35
C GLN A 278 10.78 -6.02 8.33
N GLY A 279 10.01 -4.95 8.22
CA GLY A 279 10.21 -3.69 8.94
C GLY A 279 11.28 -2.78 8.33
N SER A 280 12.00 -3.17 7.28
CA SER A 280 12.91 -2.22 6.60
C SER A 280 12.12 -1.05 6.00
N LEU A 281 12.49 0.18 6.37
CA LEU A 281 12.00 1.41 5.75
C LEU A 281 12.75 1.63 4.43
N LEU A 282 12.00 1.78 3.35
CA LEU A 282 12.48 2.06 2.01
C LEU A 282 12.09 3.49 1.61
N ALA A 283 12.94 4.22 0.90
CA ALA A 283 12.59 5.52 0.35
C ALA A 283 13.34 5.80 -0.94
N ILE A 284 12.79 6.70 -1.76
CA ILE A 284 13.49 7.22 -2.93
C ILE A 284 14.45 8.34 -2.47
N PRO A 285 15.75 8.26 -2.77
CA PRO A 285 16.70 9.30 -2.40
C PRO A 285 16.30 10.70 -2.91
N PRO A 286 16.61 11.79 -2.17
CA PRO A 286 16.23 13.16 -2.53
C PRO A 286 16.77 13.64 -3.87
N HIS A 287 17.90 13.09 -4.33
CA HIS A 287 18.53 13.48 -5.58
C HIS A 287 17.84 12.87 -6.81
N VAL A 288 17.03 11.82 -6.64
CA VAL A 288 16.23 11.26 -7.74
C VAL A 288 15.09 12.22 -8.04
N LYS A 289 15.02 12.69 -9.29
CA LYS A 289 14.00 13.62 -9.75
C LYS A 289 12.84 12.84 -10.38
N ILE A 290 11.61 13.28 -10.17
CA ILE A 290 10.42 12.62 -10.74
C ILE A 290 10.51 12.45 -12.27
N ASP A 291 10.99 13.49 -12.96
CA ASP A 291 11.14 13.49 -14.43
C ASP A 291 12.18 12.45 -14.90
N SER A 292 13.17 12.13 -14.06
CA SER A 292 14.21 11.15 -14.40
C SER A 292 13.67 9.72 -14.48
N LEU A 293 12.52 9.44 -13.84
CA LEU A 293 11.87 8.13 -13.92
C LEU A 293 10.88 8.03 -15.11
N GLY A 294 10.50 9.16 -15.72
CA GLY A 294 9.54 9.19 -16.82
C GLY A 294 8.22 8.50 -16.46
N LEU A 295 7.67 8.82 -15.28
CA LEU A 295 6.40 8.25 -14.80
C LEU A 295 5.24 8.77 -15.65
N LYS A 296 4.36 7.87 -16.09
CA LYS A 296 3.29 8.15 -17.05
C LYS A 296 1.95 8.48 -16.39
N THR A 297 1.73 8.00 -15.17
CA THR A 297 0.43 8.05 -14.51
C THR A 297 0.38 9.07 -13.37
N PRO A 298 -0.75 9.77 -13.16
CA PRO A 298 -0.92 10.67 -12.02
C PRO A 298 -0.72 9.96 -10.67
N ALA A 299 -1.21 8.73 -10.56
CA ALA A 299 -1.05 7.92 -9.36
C ALA A 299 0.41 7.54 -9.09
N GLY A 300 1.17 7.14 -10.12
CA GLY A 300 2.61 6.88 -9.99
C GLY A 300 3.36 8.12 -9.51
N GLN A 301 3.01 9.30 -10.01
CA GLN A 301 3.60 10.57 -9.56
C GLN A 301 3.25 10.92 -8.11
N LYS A 302 2.03 10.62 -7.65
CA LYS A 302 1.66 10.76 -6.23
C LYS A 302 2.46 9.82 -5.34
N ILE A 303 2.56 8.55 -5.72
CA ILE A 303 3.31 7.54 -4.97
C ILE A 303 4.80 7.91 -4.92
N PHE A 304 5.37 8.44 -6.01
CA PHE A 304 6.75 8.99 -6.00
C PHE A 304 6.96 9.99 -4.87
N LYS A 305 6.06 10.98 -4.75
CA LYS A 305 6.15 12.01 -3.71
C LYS A 305 6.04 11.41 -2.31
N ALA A 306 5.14 10.45 -2.11
CA ALA A 306 4.99 9.74 -0.85
C ALA A 306 6.26 8.94 -0.49
N LEU A 307 6.80 8.16 -1.43
CA LEU A 307 8.02 7.37 -1.25
C LEU A 307 9.27 8.23 -0.99
N GLN A 308 9.28 9.45 -1.51
CA GLN A 308 10.39 10.38 -1.32
C GLN A 308 10.29 11.13 0.02
N ASN A 309 9.07 11.45 0.47
CA ASN A 309 8.82 12.22 1.69
C ASN A 309 8.64 11.38 2.94
N TYR A 310 8.06 10.19 2.85
CA TYR A 310 7.72 9.32 3.99
C TYR A 310 8.25 7.90 3.84
N GLY A 311 8.38 7.40 2.61
CA GLY A 311 8.92 6.07 2.33
C GLY A 311 7.86 4.96 2.40
N ALA A 312 8.33 3.71 2.48
CA ALA A 312 7.53 2.51 2.55
C ALA A 312 8.12 1.46 3.50
N TYR A 313 7.30 0.83 4.33
CA TYR A 313 7.72 -0.29 5.19
C TYR A 313 7.38 -1.64 4.55
N ILE A 314 8.33 -2.58 4.57
CA ILE A 314 8.05 -3.97 4.22
C ILE A 314 7.27 -4.62 5.37
N VAL A 315 6.03 -5.04 5.11
CA VAL A 315 5.15 -5.59 6.15
C VAL A 315 4.88 -7.09 6.02
N ASP A 316 4.93 -7.64 4.81
CA ASP A 316 4.62 -9.06 4.55
C ASP A 316 5.37 -9.61 3.31
N ASP A 317 5.35 -10.92 3.17
CA ASP A 317 5.90 -11.68 2.04
C ASP A 317 4.85 -11.86 0.91
N ALA A 318 5.22 -11.48 -0.31
CA ALA A 318 4.42 -11.71 -1.52
C ALA A 318 4.35 -13.19 -1.94
N TYR A 319 5.25 -14.04 -1.44
CA TYR A 319 5.42 -15.48 -1.68
C TYR A 319 5.79 -15.92 -3.12
N TRP A 320 5.64 -15.05 -4.11
CA TRP A 320 6.03 -15.27 -5.52
C TRP A 320 6.55 -13.98 -6.16
N ASP A 321 6.92 -14.03 -7.45
CA ASP A 321 7.53 -12.89 -8.18
C ASP A 321 6.53 -11.74 -8.43
N ALA A 322 6.24 -11.01 -7.36
CA ALA A 322 5.28 -9.91 -7.30
C ALA A 322 5.71 -8.84 -6.29
N TYR A 323 5.18 -7.64 -6.48
CA TYR A 323 5.13 -6.59 -5.48
C TYR A 323 3.68 -6.21 -5.19
N TYR A 324 3.38 -5.88 -3.94
CA TYR A 324 2.07 -5.35 -3.56
C TYR A 324 2.21 -4.08 -2.76
N LEU A 325 1.25 -3.16 -2.92
CA LEU A 325 0.97 -2.15 -1.92
C LEU A 325 -0.21 -2.60 -1.08
N ALA A 326 -0.14 -2.38 0.23
CA ALA A 326 -1.30 -2.61 1.07
C ALA A 326 -2.27 -1.41 0.93
N VAL A 327 -3.54 -1.71 0.66
CA VAL A 327 -4.56 -0.71 0.36
C VAL A 327 -5.87 -1.05 1.06
N GLU A 328 -6.64 -0.03 1.41
CA GLU A 328 -8.02 -0.21 1.84
C GLU A 328 -8.86 -0.93 0.76
N GLN A 329 -9.69 -1.87 1.20
CA GLN A 329 -10.68 -2.54 0.35
C GLN A 329 -11.52 -1.50 -0.41
N GLY A 330 -11.57 -1.63 -1.74
CA GLY A 330 -12.26 -0.68 -2.62
C GLY A 330 -11.32 0.28 -3.36
N VAL A 331 -10.05 0.42 -2.95
CA VAL A 331 -9.08 1.29 -3.65
C VAL A 331 -8.84 0.84 -5.10
N PRO A 332 -8.59 -0.45 -5.42
CA PRO A 332 -8.41 -0.88 -6.81
C PRO A 332 -9.65 -0.61 -7.69
N GLU A 333 -10.84 -0.77 -7.13
CA GLU A 333 -12.11 -0.51 -7.81
C GLU A 333 -12.29 0.99 -8.08
N GLU A 334 -12.06 1.83 -7.07
CA GLU A 334 -12.10 3.29 -7.18
C GLU A 334 -11.10 3.79 -8.21
N PHE A 335 -9.87 3.27 -8.17
CA PHE A 335 -8.81 3.58 -9.10
C PHE A 335 -9.22 3.27 -10.55
N ARG A 336 -9.74 2.07 -10.79
CA ARG A 336 -10.21 1.66 -12.12
C ARG A 336 -11.34 2.55 -12.61
N ASN A 337 -12.30 2.88 -11.74
CA ASN A 337 -13.40 3.77 -12.09
C ASN A 337 -12.92 5.19 -12.43
N ARG A 338 -11.88 5.69 -11.75
CA ARG A 338 -11.33 7.03 -12.00
C ARG A 338 -10.50 7.10 -13.30
N TYR A 339 -9.67 6.10 -13.55
CA TYR A 339 -8.63 6.18 -14.58
C TYR A 339 -8.90 5.31 -15.82
N GLY A 340 -9.87 4.38 -15.77
CA GLY A 340 -10.23 3.52 -16.89
C GLY A 340 -9.25 2.37 -17.15
N TYR A 341 -8.25 2.16 -16.29
CA TYR A 341 -7.30 1.05 -16.38
C TYR A 341 -7.06 0.38 -15.02
N SER A 342 -6.50 -0.84 -15.03
CA SER A 342 -6.33 -1.66 -13.83
C SER A 342 -5.25 -1.12 -12.88
N PHE A 343 -5.50 -1.22 -11.57
CA PHE A 343 -4.49 -1.02 -10.52
C PHE A 343 -3.46 -2.16 -10.51
N GLU A 344 -3.88 -3.36 -10.88
CA GLU A 344 -3.09 -4.60 -10.76
C GLU A 344 -2.81 -5.21 -12.14
N GLY A 345 -1.65 -5.83 -12.31
CA GLY A 345 -1.34 -6.51 -13.57
C GLY A 345 0.13 -6.88 -13.77
N ARG A 346 0.42 -7.33 -14.98
CA ARG A 346 1.78 -7.69 -15.45
C ARG A 346 2.36 -6.69 -16.44
N SER A 347 1.57 -5.70 -16.83
CA SER A 347 1.87 -4.70 -17.85
C SER A 347 0.91 -3.51 -17.72
N GLY A 348 1.19 -2.45 -18.47
CA GLY A 348 0.39 -1.22 -18.48
C GLY A 348 1.12 -0.05 -17.81
N ALA A 349 0.67 1.17 -18.08
CA ALA A 349 1.39 2.38 -17.66
C ALA A 349 1.59 2.46 -16.13
N PHE A 350 0.60 2.05 -15.35
CA PHE A 350 0.72 2.06 -13.89
C PHE A 350 1.65 0.97 -13.36
N TYR A 351 1.58 -0.24 -13.92
CA TYR A 351 2.56 -1.29 -13.63
C TYR A 351 3.99 -0.81 -13.94
N ASP A 352 4.20 -0.22 -15.12
CA ASP A 352 5.52 0.29 -15.53
C ASP A 352 6.05 1.36 -14.56
N ASP A 353 5.19 2.28 -14.13
CA ASP A 353 5.53 3.29 -13.13
C ASP A 353 5.90 2.65 -11.79
N MET A 354 5.11 1.69 -11.31
CA MET A 354 5.37 1.02 -10.04
C MET A 354 6.69 0.24 -10.05
N ILE A 355 7.02 -0.43 -11.15
CA ILE A 355 8.33 -1.10 -11.29
C ILE A 355 9.48 -0.09 -11.21
N LYS A 356 9.38 1.06 -11.90
CA LYS A 356 10.41 2.12 -11.83
C LYS A 356 10.57 2.68 -10.42
N LEU A 357 9.45 2.92 -9.73
CA LEU A 357 9.45 3.43 -8.35
C LEU A 357 10.11 2.44 -7.41
N ILE A 358 9.74 1.16 -7.47
CA ILE A 358 10.26 0.12 -6.59
C ILE A 358 11.75 -0.13 -6.86
N SER A 359 12.18 -0.11 -8.13
CA SER A 359 13.61 -0.23 -8.47
C SER A 359 14.45 0.97 -8.04
N ALA A 360 13.84 2.14 -7.78
CA ALA A 360 14.54 3.31 -7.24
C ALA A 360 14.67 3.30 -5.71
N LEU A 361 14.04 2.35 -5.01
CA LEU A 361 14.02 2.30 -3.56
C LEU A 361 15.39 1.98 -2.95
N HIS A 362 15.67 2.66 -1.85
CA HIS A 362 16.83 2.44 -0.99
C HIS A 362 16.35 2.24 0.44
N ILE A 363 17.03 1.38 1.19
CA ILE A 363 16.82 1.15 2.61
C ILE A 363 17.35 2.36 3.38
N ILE A 364 16.55 2.89 4.31
CA ILE A 364 16.98 3.87 5.31
C ILE A 364 17.63 3.12 6.47
N ASP A 365 18.95 2.93 6.40
CA ASP A 365 19.68 2.03 7.30
C ASP A 365 19.82 2.57 8.73
N ASN A 366 19.67 3.89 8.91
CA ASN A 366 19.66 4.53 10.22
C ASN A 366 18.25 4.76 10.79
N ASN A 367 17.22 4.11 10.25
CA ASN A 367 15.88 4.07 10.84
C ASN A 367 15.88 3.23 12.13
N ARG A 368 15.60 3.88 13.27
CA ARG A 368 15.65 3.29 14.61
C ARG A 368 14.56 3.89 15.51
N PRO A 369 14.19 3.27 16.65
CA PRO A 369 13.16 3.79 17.56
C PRO A 369 13.37 5.24 18.00
N ASP A 370 14.64 5.64 18.15
CA ASP A 370 15.10 6.98 18.55
C ASP A 370 15.48 7.89 17.36
N ASN A 371 15.37 7.38 16.12
CA ASN A 371 15.75 8.08 14.90
C ASN A 371 14.87 7.66 13.71
N ILE A 372 13.55 7.78 13.88
CA ILE A 372 12.55 7.38 12.89
C ILE A 372 12.77 8.19 11.60
N GLY A 373 12.83 7.52 10.46
CA GLY A 373 13.02 8.18 9.17
C GLY A 373 14.42 8.76 8.94
N GLY A 374 15.39 8.54 9.85
CA GLY A 374 16.78 8.92 9.66
C GLY A 374 17.21 10.29 10.20
N GLY A 375 16.29 11.06 10.80
CA GLY A 375 16.59 12.27 11.59
C GLY A 375 17.03 13.52 10.81
N GLY A 376 17.33 14.59 11.54
CA GLY A 376 17.66 15.90 10.97
C GLY A 376 16.43 16.65 10.47
N ARG A 377 16.61 17.53 9.46
CA ARG A 377 15.50 18.31 8.91
C ARG A 377 14.54 17.41 8.13
N LEU A 378 13.27 17.39 8.53
CA LEU A 378 12.22 16.60 7.88
C LEU A 378 11.93 17.08 6.47
N ARG A 379 11.64 16.14 5.55
CA ARG A 379 11.34 16.42 4.14
C ARG A 379 9.92 16.90 3.88
N ALA A 380 9.03 16.67 4.83
CA ALA A 380 7.69 17.24 4.88
C ALA A 380 7.41 17.71 6.31
N PRO A 381 6.38 18.53 6.54
CA PRO A 381 5.91 18.82 7.90
C PRO A 381 5.40 17.56 8.60
N LEU A 382 5.42 17.59 9.93
CA LEU A 382 4.75 16.57 10.74
C LEU A 382 3.24 16.60 10.47
N ALA A 383 2.59 15.44 10.64
CA ALA A 383 1.14 15.37 10.57
C ALA A 383 0.50 16.37 11.54
N PRO A 384 -0.56 17.09 11.12
CA PRO A 384 -1.23 18.04 11.99
C PRO A 384 -1.95 17.34 13.16
N PRO A 385 -2.42 18.09 14.16
CA PRO A 385 -3.22 17.55 15.26
C PRO A 385 -4.49 16.84 14.77
N ILE A 386 -4.96 15.89 15.57
CA ILE A 386 -6.27 15.24 15.38
C ILE A 386 -7.34 16.10 16.06
N GLU A 387 -8.48 16.34 15.38
CA GLU A 387 -9.57 17.19 15.89
C GLU A 387 -10.99 16.57 15.81
N ASN A 388 -11.12 15.26 15.52
CA ASN A 388 -12.41 14.58 15.40
C ASN A 388 -12.54 13.33 16.28
#